data_AF-A0A7V9Z156-F1
#
_entry.id   AF-A0A7V9Z156-F1
#
_cell.length_a   1.000
_cell.length_b   1.000
_cell.length_c   1.000
_cell.angle_alpha   90.00
_cell.angle_beta   90.00
_cell.angle_gamma   90.00
#
_symmetry.space_group_name_H-M   'P 1'
#
loop_
_entity.id
_entity.type
_entity.pdbx_description
1 polymer ?
#
loop_
_entity_poly.entity_id
_entity_poly.type
_entity_poly.pdbx_seq_one_letter_code
_entity_poly.pdbx_strand_id
1 'polypeptide(L)' 'MDYFGAYSPYMEIDLMKRIDGYPSTLSRHECAHLFYCLHCGNEQTQFIKE' A
#
# COMPACT_ATOMS: atom_id res chain seq x y z
N MET A 1 -0.20 -0.59 -16.37
CA MET A 1 -0.03 -1.38 -15.14
C MET A 1 1.34 -2.03 -15.22
N ASP A 2 2.32 -1.40 -14.59
CA ASP A 2 3.71 -1.86 -14.60
C ASP A 2 3.91 -2.79 -13.40
N TYR A 3 3.51 -4.06 -13.56
CA TYR A 3 3.60 -5.08 -12.50
C TYR A 3 5.06 -5.49 -12.21
N PHE A 4 6.02 -5.00 -13.02
CA PHE A 4 7.46 -5.25 -12.93
C PHE A 4 8.28 -3.94 -12.90
N GLY A 5 7.72 -2.86 -12.34
CA GLY A 5 8.50 -1.66 -12.06
C GLY A 5 9.72 -2.00 -11.20
N ALA A 6 10.87 -1.41 -11.49
CA ALA A 6 12.12 -1.68 -10.78
C ALA A 6 11.89 -1.58 -9.26
N TYR A 7 11.92 -2.73 -8.58
CA TYR A 7 11.73 -2.80 -7.14
C TYR A 7 12.77 -1.90 -6.48
N SER A 8 12.29 -0.78 -5.94
CA SER A 8 13.13 0.27 -5.37
C SER A 8 12.93 0.21 -3.87
N PRO A 9 13.72 -0.60 -3.13
CA PRO A 9 13.55 -0.83 -1.70
C PRO A 9 13.75 0.42 -0.82
N TYR A 10 14.16 1.54 -1.42
CA TYR A 10 14.32 2.85 -0.77
C TYR A 10 13.37 3.92 -1.33
N MET A 11 12.30 3.51 -2.02
CA MET A 11 11.30 4.45 -2.50
C MET A 11 10.66 5.15 -1.31
N GLU A 12 10.63 6.48 -1.34
CA GLU A 12 10.03 7.25 -0.24
C GLU A 12 8.57 6.85 -0.04
N ILE A 13 8.16 6.75 1.23
CA ILE A 13 6.83 6.29 1.60
C ILE A 13 5.71 7.19 1.03
N ASP A 14 6.00 8.49 0.85
CA ASP A 14 5.07 9.43 0.21
C ASP A 14 4.94 9.19 -1.30
N LEU A 15 5.99 8.72 -1.97
CA LEU A 15 5.91 8.28 -3.35
C LEU A 15 5.11 6.98 -3.45
N MET A 16 5.28 6.07 -2.49
CA MET A 16 4.50 4.83 -2.41
C MET A 16 3.00 5.12 -2.23
N LYS A 17 2.62 6.05 -1.35
CA LYS A 17 1.22 6.51 -1.17
C LYS A 17 0.59 7.10 -2.43
N ARG A 18 1.39 7.66 -3.36
CA ARG A 18 0.88 8.19 -4.65
C ARG A 18 0.58 7.09 -5.66
N ILE A 19 1.31 5.99 -5.63
CA ILE A 19 1.20 4.88 -6.60
C ILE A 19 0.45 3.66 -6.06
N ASP A 20 0.12 3.67 -4.77
CA ASP A 20 -0.68 2.69 -4.01
C ASP A 20 -2.17 2.64 -4.43
N GLY A 21 -2.63 3.62 -5.22
CA GLY A 21 -3.99 3.63 -5.78
C GLY A 21 -5.06 4.19 -4.83
N TYR A 22 -4.71 4.53 -3.59
CA TYR A 22 -5.61 5.18 -2.64
C TYR A 22 -5.27 6.67 -2.48
N PRO A 23 -5.96 7.61 -3.17
CA PRO A 23 -5.62 9.04 -3.13
C PRO A 23 -5.75 9.68 -1.74
N SER A 24 -6.48 9.03 -0.81
CA SER A 24 -6.66 9.50 0.56
C SER A 24 -5.50 9.16 1.50
N THR A 25 -4.65 8.18 1.17
CA THR A 25 -3.55 7.74 2.05
C THR A 25 -2.48 8.82 2.20
N LEU A 26 -2.16 9.52 1.10
CA LEU A 26 -1.25 10.68 1.11
C LEU A 26 -1.81 11.83 1.96
N SER A 27 -3.05 12.25 1.73
CA SER A 27 -3.65 13.41 2.43
C SER A 27 -3.91 13.15 3.92
N ARG A 28 -4.12 11.90 4.31
CA ARG A 28 -4.39 11.51 5.71
C ARG A 28 -3.16 11.00 6.45
N HIS A 29 -2.01 10.94 5.77
CA HIS A 29 -0.79 10.30 6.28
C HIS A 29 -1.05 8.86 6.77
N GLU A 30 -1.95 8.15 6.10
CA GLU A 30 -2.30 6.76 6.40
C GLU A 30 -1.59 5.83 5.40
N CYS A 31 -1.21 4.63 5.82
CA CYS A 31 -0.61 3.61 4.97
C CYS A 31 -1.63 2.48 4.75
N ALA A 32 -1.78 2.01 3.50
CA ALA A 32 -2.62 0.87 3.17
C ALA A 32 -1.85 -0.43 3.45
N HIS A 33 -2.35 -1.24 4.38
CA HIS A 33 -1.80 -2.55 4.72
C HIS A 33 -2.73 -3.65 4.20
N LEU A 34 -2.21 -4.50 3.32
CA LEU A 34 -2.91 -5.69 2.84
C LEU A 34 -2.69 -6.84 3.83
N PHE A 35 -3.75 -7.24 4.52
CA PHE A 35 -3.78 -8.43 5.35
C PHE A 35 -4.35 -9.59 4.56
N TYR A 36 -3.58 -10.66 4.46
CA TYR A 36 -4.00 -11.88 3.79
C TYR A 36 -4.10 -13.03 4.80
N CYS A 37 -5.28 -13.64 4.89
CA CYS A 37 -5.47 -14.83 5.71
C CYS A 37 -5.17 -16.09 4.88
N LEU A 38 -4.05 -16.75 5.21
CA LEU A 38 -3.62 -18.00 4.56
C LEU A 38 -4.58 -19.18 4.80
N HIS A 39 -5.48 -19.10 5.78
CA HIS A 39 -6.39 -20.19 6.13
C HIS A 39 -7.73 -20.14 5.39
N CYS A 40 -8.30 -18.95 5.19
CA CYS A 40 -9.57 -18.78 4.47
C CYS A 40 -9.42 -18.10 3.10
N GLY A 41 -8.22 -17.67 2.74
CA GLY A 41 -7.93 -16.96 1.50
C GLY A 41 -8.50 -15.54 1.44
N ASN A 42 -8.98 -14.99 2.55
CA ASN A 42 -9.58 -13.67 2.59
C ASN A 42 -8.50 -12.59 2.65
N GLU A 43 -8.66 -11.56 1.83
CA GLU A 43 -7.81 -10.37 1.82
C GLU A 43 -8.57 -9.17 2.40
N GLN A 44 -7.90 -8.38 3.24
CA GLN A 44 -8.46 -7.17 3.83
C GLN A 44 -7.42 -6.07 3.78
N THR A 45 -7.76 -4.95 3.14
CA THR A 45 -6.93 -3.74 3.16
C THR A 45 -7.34 -2.87 4.35
N GLN A 46 -6.40 -2.55 5.23
CA GLN A 46 -6.63 -1.69 6.39
C GLN A 46 -5.72 -0.47 6.33
N PHE A 47 -6.28 0.71 6.62
CA PHE A 47 -5.55 1.96 6.65
C PHE A 47 -5.06 2.23 8.07
N ILE A 48 -3.75 2.32 8.24
CA ILE A 48 -3.10 2.54 9.53
C ILE A 48 -2.42 3.91 9.50
N LYS A 49 -2.59 4.70 10.57
CA LYS A 49 -1.80 5.93 10.76
C LYS A 49 -0.43 5.55 11.29
N GLU A 50 0.61 6.06 10.66
CA GLU A 50 2.00 5.93 11.14
C GLU A 50 2.20 6.58 12.52
#